data_AF-A0A2A3JZU4-F1
#
_entry.id   AF-A0A2A3JZU4-F1
#
_cell.length_a   1.000
_cell.length_b   1.000
_cell.length_c   1.000
_cell.angle_alpha   90.00
_cell.angle_beta   90.00
_cell.angle_gamma   90.00
#
_symmetry.space_group_name_H-M   'P 1'
#
loop_
_entity.id
_entity.type
_entity.pdbx_description
1 polymer ?
#
loop_
_entity_poly.entity_id
_entity_poly.type
_entity_poly.pdbx_seq_one_letter_code
_entity_poly.pdbx_strand_id
1 'polypeptide(L)' 'FEYEPQVPQALIELQNKVLLPHVGSATEVTRRAMGDRVLDSLDAWFSGGKVPDQVT' A
#
# COMPACT_ATOMS: atom_id res chain seq x y z
N PHE A 1 0.84 -3.93 -11.54
CA PHE A 1 1.43 -4.44 -12.81
C PHE A 1 2.94 -4.56 -12.65
N GLU A 2 3.61 -5.40 -13.44
CA GLU A 2 5.06 -5.66 -13.28
C GLU A 2 5.91 -4.39 -13.32
N TYR A 3 5.55 -3.43 -14.18
CA TYR A 3 6.20 -2.12 -14.30
C TYR A 3 5.18 -0.99 -14.10
N GLU A 4 4.43 -1.02 -13.00
CA GLU A 4 3.46 0.04 -12.72
C GLU A 4 4.10 1.43 -12.56
N PRO A 5 3.47 2.51 -13.08
CA PRO A 5 2.09 2.58 -13.57
C PRO A 5 1.90 2.13 -15.03
N GLN A 6 2.94 1.71 -15.74
CA GLN A 6 2.81 1.24 -17.11
C GLN A 6 2.07 -0.11 -17.16
N VAL A 7 1.08 -0.19 -18.04
CA VAL A 7 0.30 -1.41 -18.30
C VAL A 7 0.52 -1.82 -19.76
N PRO A 8 0.85 -3.09 -20.05
CA PRO A 8 0.96 -3.56 -21.43
C PRO A 8 -0.30 -3.27 -22.24
N GLN A 9 -0.14 -2.63 -23.41
CA GLN A 9 -1.26 -2.25 -24.29
C GLN A 9 -2.15 -3.44 -24.64
N ALA A 10 -1.53 -4.62 -24.88
CA ALA A 10 -2.25 -5.86 -25.15
C ALA A 10 -3.22 -6.27 -24.03
N LEU A 11 -2.95 -5.90 -22.76
CA LEU A 11 -3.87 -6.18 -21.65
C LEU A 11 -5.02 -5.16 -21.57
N ILE A 12 -4.78 -3.91 -22.00
CA ILE A 12 -5.80 -2.84 -22.05
C ILE A 12 -6.87 -3.16 -23.10
N GLU A 13 -6.48 -3.75 -24.22
CA GLU A 13 -7.38 -4.04 -25.35
C GLU A 13 -8.31 -5.25 -25.13
N LEU A 14 -7.98 -6.12 -24.17
CA LEU A 14 -8.77 -7.32 -23.87
C LEU A 14 -10.11 -6.98 -23.21
N GLN A 15 -11.20 -7.46 -23.81
CA GLN A 15 -12.57 -7.24 -23.30
C GLN A 15 -12.91 -8.07 -22.05
N ASN A 16 -12.14 -9.11 -21.74
CA ASN A 16 -12.44 -10.07 -20.67
C ASN A 16 -11.62 -9.83 -19.39
N LYS A 17 -11.27 -8.57 -19.11
CA LYS A 17 -10.42 -8.18 -17.97
C LYS A 17 -10.98 -6.95 -17.26
N VAL A 18 -10.56 -6.79 -16.01
CA VAL A 18 -10.73 -5.57 -15.24
C VAL A 18 -9.35 -5.15 -14.77
N LEU A 19 -8.99 -3.89 -15.02
CA LEU A 19 -7.70 -3.31 -14.65
C LEU A 19 -7.95 -2.28 -13.56
N LEU A 20 -7.25 -2.40 -12.44
CA LEU A 20 -7.34 -1.49 -11.30
C LEU A 20 -5.97 -0.89 -11.02
N PRO A 21 -5.85 0.44 -10.80
CA PRO A 21 -4.56 1.12 -10.66
C PRO A 21 -4.04 1.04 -9.21
N HIS A 22 -3.72 -0.18 -8.75
CA HIS A 22 -3.18 -0.44 -7.40
C HIS A 22 -4.04 0.20 -6.27
N VAL A 23 -5.36 -0.02 -6.32
CA VAL A 23 -6.31 0.55 -5.35
C VAL A 23 -6.72 -0.43 -4.25
N GLY A 24 -5.96 -1.52 -4.06
CA GLY A 24 -6.33 -2.60 -3.14
C GLY A 24 -6.55 -2.15 -1.70
N SER A 25 -5.71 -1.25 -1.19
CA SER A 25 -5.84 -0.68 0.16
C SER A 25 -6.49 0.71 0.18
N ALA A 26 -6.95 1.22 -0.97
CA ALA A 26 -7.37 2.61 -1.15
C ALA A 26 -8.79 2.92 -0.62
N THR A 27 -9.12 2.42 0.57
CA THR A 27 -10.29 2.88 1.33
C THR A 27 -9.84 3.90 2.38
N GLU A 28 -10.72 4.83 2.74
CA GLU A 28 -10.41 5.85 3.76
C GLU A 28 -10.02 5.21 5.10
N VAL A 29 -10.80 4.20 5.52
CA VAL A 29 -10.56 3.45 6.78
C VAL A 29 -9.22 2.72 6.74
N THR A 30 -8.92 1.99 5.67
CA THR A 30 -7.66 1.23 5.59
C THR A 30 -6.45 2.15 5.51
N ARG A 31 -6.49 3.21 4.69
CA ARG A 31 -5.35 4.14 4.55
C ARG A 31 -5.09 4.93 5.83
N ARG A 32 -6.14 5.34 6.55
CA ARG A 32 -6.02 6.00 7.86
C ARG A 32 -5.36 5.06 8.87
N ALA A 33 -5.85 3.84 9.02
CA ALA A 33 -5.28 2.86 9.96
C ALA A 33 -3.82 2.52 9.65
N MET A 34 -3.44 2.40 8.36
CA MET A 34 -2.04 2.21 7.96
C MET A 34 -1.17 3.43 8.32
N GLY A 35 -1.70 4.64 8.16
CA GLY A 35 -1.01 5.87 8.55
C GLY A 35 -0.78 5.93 10.06
N ASP A 36 -1.82 5.67 10.85
CA ASP A 36 -1.74 5.62 12.31
C ASP A 36 -0.69 4.60 12.77
N ARG A 37 -0.64 3.41 12.15
CA ARG A 37 0.40 2.40 12.43
C ARG A 37 1.83 2.91 12.18
N VAL A 38 2.06 3.66 11.12
CA VAL A 38 3.38 4.27 10.85
C VAL A 38 3.74 5.30 11.92
N LEU A 39 2.78 6.13 12.34
CA LEU A 39 2.99 7.10 13.41
C LEU A 39 3.32 6.40 14.74
N ASP A 40 2.57 5.36 15.10
CA ASP A 40 2.83 4.53 16.29
C ASP A 40 4.29 3.98 16.28
N SER A 41 4.75 3.49 15.13
CA SER A 41 6.13 3.00 14.97
C SER A 41 7.19 4.09 15.14
N LEU A 42 6.95 5.29 14.60
CA LEU A 42 7.86 6.43 14.72
C LEU A 42 7.96 6.92 16.16
N ASP A 43 6.81 7.08 16.84
CA ASP A 43 6.76 7.49 18.24
C ASP A 43 7.55 6.50 19.12
N ALA A 44 7.32 5.19 18.93
CA ALA A 44 8.03 4.14 19.66
C ALA A 44 9.54 4.18 19.41
N TRP A 45 9.99 4.41 18.17
CA TRP A 45 11.42 4.50 17.84
C TRP A 45 12.08 5.70 18.54
N PHE A 46 11.51 6.90 18.41
CA PHE A 46 12.10 8.11 18.98
C PHE A 46 12.03 8.15 20.52
N SER A 47 11.09 7.44 21.13
CA SER A 47 11.03 7.27 22.59
C SER A 47 11.98 6.18 23.12
N GLY A 48 12.76 5.50 22.26
CA GLY A 48 13.59 4.36 22.64
C GLY A 48 12.79 3.11 23.07
N GLY A 49 11.52 3.03 22.66
CA GLY A 49 10.63 1.91 22.91
C GLY A 49 10.80 0.77 21.91
N LYS A 50 10.02 -0.30 22.11
CA LYS A 50 9.94 -1.41 21.16
C LYS A 50 9.11 -0.98 19.95
N VAL A 51 9.70 -1.01 18.76
CA VAL A 51 9.00 -0.67 17.52
C VAL A 51 8.01 -1.79 17.14
N PRO A 52 6.71 -1.49 17.00
CA PRO A 52 5.73 -2.45 16.48
C PRO A 52 6.00 -2.77 15.00
N ASP A 53 5.65 -3.99 14.59
CA ASP A 53 5.78 -4.50 13.21
C ASP A 53 7.21 -4.42 12.62
N GLN A 54 8.24 -4.41 13.47
CA GLN A 54 9.63 -4.41 13.05
C GLN A 54 9.96 -5.67 12.23
N VAL A 55 10.40 -5.46 10.99
CA VAL A 55 10.88 -6.52 10.10
C VAL A 55 12.36 -6.79 10.41
N THR A 56 12.72 -8.06 10.54
CA THR A 56 14.09 -8.56 10.82
C THR A 56 14.71 -9.23 9.61
#